data_AF-A0A6C0QX56-F1
#
_entry.id   AF-A0A6C0QX56-F1
#
_cell.length_a   1.000
_cell.length_b   1.000
_cell.length_c   1.000
_cell.angle_alpha   90.00
_cell.angle_beta   90.00
_cell.angle_gamma   90.00
#
_symmetry.space_group_name_H-M   'P 1'
#
loop_
_entity.id
_entity.type
_entity.pdbx_description
1 polymer ?
#
loop_
_entity_poly.entity_id
_entity_poly.type
_entity_poly.pdbx_seq_one_letter_code
_entity_poly.pdbx_strand_id
1 'polypeptide(L)'
;MKSVNTEIKRLGFLVVVPHQMFIRDLGKYTTLIIEGKRLPKYSEYRYDFYKTTYHPRQKGTKVKVYVKEASAYKVIKKVKGFMDYIGLKPEETEKNEVHDTQE
;
A
#
# COMPACT_ATOMS: atom_id res chain seq x y z
N MET A 1 12.30 -3.39 12.59
CA MET A 1 11.17 -3.14 11.65
C MET A 1 11.39 -4.04 10.43
N LYS A 2 10.37 -4.81 10.00
CA LYS A 2 10.50 -5.59 8.76
C LYS A 2 10.57 -4.66 7.54
N SER A 3 10.90 -5.19 6.37
CA SER A 3 10.96 -4.37 5.15
C SER A 3 9.60 -3.73 4.84
N VAL A 4 9.62 -2.56 4.18
CA VAL A 4 8.39 -1.86 3.74
C VAL A 4 7.48 -2.78 2.93
N ASN A 5 8.04 -3.63 2.07
CA ASN A 5 7.28 -4.60 1.29
C ASN A 5 6.51 -5.56 2.20
N THR A 6 7.15 -6.05 3.27
CA THR A 6 6.53 -6.98 4.21
C THR A 6 5.44 -6.32 5.04
N GLU A 7 5.70 -5.12 5.54
CA GLU A 7 4.73 -4.37 6.35
C GLU A 7 3.50 -3.96 5.52
N ILE A 8 3.71 -3.45 4.30
CA ILE A 8 2.62 -3.05 3.41
C ILE A 8 1.84 -4.27 2.90
N LYS A 9 2.50 -5.39 2.58
CA LYS A 9 1.83 -6.65 2.22
C LYS A 9 0.93 -7.15 3.35
N ARG A 10 1.41 -7.12 4.60
CA ARG A 10 0.61 -7.49 5.77
C ARG A 10 -0.64 -6.62 5.92
N LEU A 11 -0.58 -5.36 5.50
CA LEU A 11 -1.73 -4.46 5.47
C LEU A 11 -2.68 -4.73 4.28
N GLY A 12 -2.58 -5.90 3.62
CA GLY A 12 -3.46 -6.32 2.53
C GLY A 12 -3.22 -5.58 1.20
N PHE A 13 -2.03 -4.98 1.02
CA PHE A 13 -1.66 -4.41 -0.28
C PHE A 13 -0.94 -5.45 -1.13
N LEU A 14 -1.29 -5.50 -2.41
CA LEU A 14 -0.49 -6.17 -3.42
C LEU A 14 0.82 -5.40 -3.62
N VAL A 15 1.95 -6.11 -3.57
CA VAL A 15 3.26 -5.57 -3.95
C VAL A 15 3.40 -5.75 -5.46
N VAL A 16 3.14 -4.70 -6.23
CA VAL A 16 3.22 -4.73 -7.71
C VAL A 16 4.68 -4.64 -8.15
N VAL A 17 5.41 -3.68 -7.59
CA VAL A 17 6.85 -3.51 -7.79
C VAL A 17 7.49 -3.29 -6.43
N PRO A 18 8.43 -4.16 -5.98
CA PRO A 18 9.09 -4.01 -4.69
C PRO A 18 9.64 -2.60 -4.48
N HIS A 19 9.38 -2.02 -3.31
CA HIS A 19 9.74 -0.66 -2.92
C HIS A 19 9.12 0.50 -3.70
N GLN A 20 8.42 0.25 -4.82
CA GLN A 20 7.99 1.30 -5.74
C GLN A 20 6.48 1.39 -5.91
N MET A 21 5.75 0.28 -5.89
CA MET A 21 4.32 0.32 -6.15
C MET A 21 3.57 -0.74 -5.35
N PHE A 22 2.61 -0.26 -4.55
CA PHE A 22 1.71 -1.09 -3.77
C PHE A 22 0.28 -0.61 -3.98
N ILE A 23 -0.65 -1.55 -4.21
CA ILE A 23 -2.05 -1.23 -4.44
C ILE A 23 -2.97 -2.05 -3.54
N ARG A 24 -4.07 -1.45 -3.08
CA ARG A 24 -5.16 -2.16 -2.42
C ARG A 24 -6.48 -1.60 -2.92
N ASP A 25 -7.29 -2.43 -3.55
CA ASP A 25 -8.62 -2.02 -3.98
C ASP A 25 -9.58 -1.96 -2.79
N LEU A 26 -10.37 -0.89 -2.74
CA LEU A 26 -11.48 -0.72 -1.79
C LEU A 26 -12.83 -1.07 -2.43
N GLY A 27 -12.84 -1.33 -3.74
CA GLY A 27 -14.00 -1.64 -4.55
C GLY A 27 -13.73 -1.34 -6.02
N LYS A 28 -14.73 -1.60 -6.88
CA LYS A 28 -14.60 -1.55 -8.35
C LYS A 28 -13.94 -0.29 -8.94
N TYR A 29 -14.08 0.85 -8.26
CA TYR A 29 -13.63 2.14 -8.77
C TYR A 29 -12.69 2.88 -7.83
N THR A 30 -12.29 2.29 -6.70
CA THR A 30 -11.50 3.00 -5.69
C THR A 30 -10.31 2.16 -5.27
N THR A 31 -9.13 2.73 -5.42
CA THR A 31 -7.86 2.05 -5.12
C THR A 31 -7.02 2.93 -4.21
N LEU A 32 -6.41 2.31 -3.20
CA LEU A 32 -5.34 2.88 -2.41
C LEU A 32 -4.01 2.58 -3.10
N ILE A 33 -3.17 3.59 -3.26
CA ILE A 33 -1.88 3.47 -3.92
C ILE A 33 -0.79 4.04 -3.02
N ILE A 34 0.30 3.28 -2.91
CA ILE A 34 1.54 3.74 -2.30
C ILE A 34 2.63 3.67 -3.37
N GLU A 35 3.23 4.81 -3.67
CA GLU A 35 4.29 4.94 -4.66
C GLU A 35 5.59 5.31 -3.99
N GLY A 36 6.62 4.48 -4.20
CA GLY A 36 7.97 4.72 -3.74
C GLY A 36 8.87 5.25 -4.84
N LYS A 37 9.64 6.28 -4.54
CA LYS A 37 10.62 6.88 -5.45
C LYS A 37 11.93 7.20 -4.74
N ARG A 38 13.05 7.04 -5.46
CA ARG A 38 14.35 7.58 -5.05
C ARG A 38 14.39 9.06 -5.43
N LEU A 39 14.71 9.91 -4.46
CA LEU A 39 14.88 11.34 -4.70
C LEU A 39 16.32 11.73 -4.35
N PRO A 40 16.98 12.60 -5.13
CA PRO A 40 18.39 12.94 -4.93
C PRO A 40 18.73 13.46 -3.51
N LYS A 41 17.78 14.14 -2.88
CA LYS A 41 17.93 14.71 -1.52
C LYS A 41 17.85 13.69 -0.38
N TYR A 42 17.59 12.41 -0.66
CA TYR A 42 17.42 11.39 0.38
C TYR A 42 18.23 10.12 0.12
N SER A 43 18.80 9.58 1.20
CA SER A 43 19.54 8.32 1.20
C SER A 43 18.65 7.08 1.11
N GLU A 44 17.33 7.24 1.19
CA GLU A 44 16.33 6.17 1.18
C GLU A 44 15.15 6.50 0.25
N TYR A 45 14.32 5.50 -0.06
CA TYR A 45 13.07 5.71 -0.79
C TYR A 45 12.12 6.64 -0.01
N ARG A 46 11.39 7.44 -0.76
CA ARG A 46 10.26 8.25 -0.25
C ARG A 46 8.96 7.77 -0.86
N TYR A 47 7.92 7.85 -0.06
CA TYR A 47 6.63 7.26 -0.35
C TYR A 47 5.53 8.32 -0.37
N ASP A 48 4.72 8.28 -1.41
CA ASP A 48 3.42 8.95 -1.48
C ASP A 48 2.34 7.92 -1.14
N PHE A 49 1.32 8.32 -0.39
CA PHE A 49 0.13 7.50 -0.14
C PHE A 49 -1.11 8.29 -0.51
N TYR A 50 -1.91 7.75 -1.42
CA TYR A 50 -3.08 8.41 -1.95
C TYR A 50 -4.19 7.42 -2.30
N LYS A 51 -5.40 7.95 -2.42
CA LYS A 51 -6.56 7.22 -2.94
C LYS A 51 -6.94 7.78 -4.29
N THR A 52 -7.17 6.89 -5.24
CA THR A 52 -7.77 7.21 -6.53
C THR A 52 -9.20 6.68 -6.56
N THR A 53 -10.12 7.47 -7.11
CA THR A 53 -11.51 7.08 -7.34
C THR A 53 -11.92 7.45 -8.75
N TYR A 54 -12.25 6.45 -9.57
CA TYR A 54 -12.77 6.65 -10.92
C TYR A 54 -14.29 6.90 -10.88
N HIS A 55 -14.75 7.94 -11.56
CA HIS A 55 -16.17 8.26 -11.68
C HIS A 55 -16.66 8.02 -13.12
N PRO A 56 -17.25 6.85 -13.44
CA PRO A 56 -17.59 6.48 -14.81
C PRO A 56 -18.58 7.46 -15.48
N ARG A 57 -19.50 8.04 -14.70
CA ARG A 57 -20.50 8.99 -15.21
C ARG A 57 -19.97 10.40 -15.44
N GLN A 58 -18.92 10.79 -14.72
CA GLN A 58 -18.34 12.14 -14.78
C GLN A 58 -17.04 12.18 -15.62
N LYS A 59 -16.65 11.05 -16.23
CA LYS A 59 -15.42 10.88 -17.03
C LYS A 59 -14.19 11.53 -16.37
N GLY A 60 -13.89 11.11 -15.14
CA GLY A 60 -12.74 11.66 -14.41
C GLY A 60 -12.26 10.78 -13.27
N THR A 61 -11.02 11.03 -12.87
CA THR A 61 -10.36 10.36 -11.75
C THR A 61 -10.11 11.39 -10.65
N LYS A 62 -10.69 11.15 -9.48
CA LYS A 62 -10.44 11.97 -8.29
C LYS A 62 -9.28 11.37 -7.50
N VAL A 63 -8.27 12.18 -7.23
CA VAL A 63 -7.11 11.78 -6.41
C VAL A 63 -7.13 12.53 -5.09
N LYS A 64 -7.00 11.81 -3.97
CA LYS A 64 -6.80 12.38 -2.63
C LYS A 64 -5.48 11.89 -2.05
N VAL A 65 -4.53 12.81 -1.90
CA VAL A 65 -3.22 12.52 -1.32
C VAL A 65 -3.29 12.64 0.21
N TYR A 66 -2.83 11.61 0.91
CA TYR A 66 -2.82 11.57 2.39
C TYR A 66 -1.43 11.84 2.97
N VAL A 67 -0.38 11.46 2.25
CA VAL A 67 1.00 11.86 2.56
C VAL A 67 1.78 11.94 1.27
N LYS A 68 2.75 12.85 1.23
CA LYS A 68 3.67 13.03 0.11
C LYS A 68 5.09 12.98 0.66
N GLU A 69 5.96 12.29 -0.07
CA GLU A 69 7.40 12.26 0.11
C GLU A 69 7.86 11.82 1.51
N ALA A 70 7.13 10.88 2.11
CA ALA A 70 7.36 10.44 3.48
C ALA A 70 8.36 9.28 3.56
N SER A 71 9.00 9.10 4.71
CA SER A 71 9.75 7.86 5.00
C SER A 71 8.82 6.64 5.05
N ALA A 72 9.39 5.44 4.89
CA ALA A 72 8.66 4.19 5.02
C ALA A 72 7.88 4.12 6.35
N TYR A 73 8.53 4.51 7.45
CA TYR A 73 7.88 4.54 8.77
C TYR A 73 6.64 5.45 8.81
N LYS A 74 6.76 6.68 8.29
CA LYS A 74 5.66 7.65 8.30
C LYS A 74 4.51 7.19 7.40
N VAL A 75 4.79 6.63 6.22
CA VAL A 75 3.73 6.13 5.33
C VAL A 75 3.02 4.93 5.95
N ILE A 76 3.75 3.96 6.52
CA ILE A 76 3.15 2.79 7.19
C ILE A 76 2.23 3.25 8.33
N LYS A 77 2.68 4.20 9.16
CA LYS A 77 1.85 4.76 10.24
C LYS A 77 0.58 5.40 9.69
N LYS A 78 0.69 6.16 8.59
CA LYS A 78 -0.46 6.84 7.97
C LYS A 78 -1.44 5.84 7.34
N VAL A 79 -0.93 4.78 6.71
CA VAL A 79 -1.75 3.70 6.14
C VAL A 79 -2.49 2.99 7.26
N LYS A 80 -1.80 2.53 8.33
CA LYS A 80 -2.45 1.88 9.48
C LYS A 80 -3.60 2.72 10.04
N GLY A 81 -3.33 4.00 10.36
CA GLY A 81 -4.38 4.89 10.86
C GLY A 81 -5.52 5.15 9.87
N PHE A 82 -5.26 5.14 8.56
CA PHE A 82 -6.31 5.24 7.56
C PHE A 82 -7.16 3.97 7.51
N MET A 83 -6.54 2.79 7.57
CA MET A 83 -7.20 1.48 7.59
C MET A 83 -8.11 1.34 8.81
N ASP A 84 -7.60 1.73 9.98
CA ASP A 84 -8.37 1.75 11.22
C ASP A 84 -9.59 2.68 11.10
N TYR A 85 -9.40 3.88 10.53
CA TYR A 85 -10.48 4.85 10.31
C TYR A 85 -11.61 4.32 9.40
N ILE A 86 -11.27 3.51 8.39
CA ILE A 86 -12.28 2.92 7.48
C ILE A 86 -12.72 1.51 7.89
N GLY A 87 -12.26 1.00 9.03
CA GLY A 87 -12.65 -0.32 9.55
C GLY A 87 -12.11 -1.51 8.75
N LEU A 88 -11.04 -1.33 7.97
CA LEU A 88 -10.45 -2.43 7.20
C LEU A 88 -9.36 -3.15 8.00
N LYS A 89 -9.52 -4.46 8.13
CA LYS A 89 -8.52 -5.32 8.75
C LYS A 89 -7.39 -5.69 7.75
N PRO A 90 -6.18 -5.95 8.26
CA PRO A 90 -5.14 -6.65 7.51
C PRO A 90 -5.69 -8.00 7.01
N GLU A 91 -5.34 -8.45 5.80
CA GLU A 91 -5.69 -9.81 5.38
C GLU A 91 -4.90 -10.81 6.22
N GLU A 92 -5.61 -11.77 6.83
CA GLU A 92 -4.95 -12.92 7.46
C GLU A 92 -4.23 -13.68 6.34
N THR A 93 -2.90 -13.62 6.36
CA THR A 93 -2.11 -14.38 5.39
C THR A 93 -2.29 -15.85 5.76
N GLU A 94 -3.05 -16.60 4.96
CA GLU A 94 -3.13 -18.05 5.08
C GLU A 94 -1.72 -18.61 5.20
N LYS A 95 -1.51 -19.38 6.27
CA LYS A 95 -0.31 -20.17 6.49
C LYS A 95 -0.27 -21.28 5.44
N ASN A 96 0.09 -20.98 4.21
CA ASN A 96 0.55 -22.01 3.29
C ASN A 96 2.01 -22.32 3.65
N GLU A 97 2.18 -22.97 4.80
CA GLU A 97 3.33 -23.84 5.04
C GLU A 97 3.19 -24.99 4.03
N VAL A 98 4.02 -24.92 2.99
CA VAL A 98 4.22 -26.04 2.07
C VAL A 98 4.71 -27.20 2.93
N HIS A 99 3.87 -28.21 3.10
CA HIS A 99 4.34 -29.51 3.56
C HIS A 99 5.36 -29.99 2.53
N ASP A 100 6.61 -30.01 2.96
CA ASP A 100 7.70 -30.73 2.31
C ASP A 100 7.32 -32.21 2.33
N THR A 101 6.70 -32.69 1.26
CA THR A 101 6.45 -34.11 1.07
C THR A 101 7.80 -34.74 0.75
N GLN A 102 8.40 -35.35 1.76
CA GLN A 102 9.50 -36.29 1.55
C GLN A 102 8.93 -37.56 0.90
N GLU A 103 9.39 -37.85 -0.32
CA GLU A 103 9.56 -39.20 -0.86
C GLU A 103 10.94 -39.30 -1.51
#